data_AF-A0A7K9TRI1-F1
#
_entry.id   AF-A0A7K9TRI1-F1
#
_cell.length_a   1.000
_cell.length_b   1.000
_cell.length_c   1.000
_cell.angle_alpha   90.00
_cell.angle_beta   90.00
_cell.angle_gamma   90.00
#
_symmetry.space_group_name_H-M   'P 1'
#
loop_
_entity.id
_entity.type
_entity.pdbx_description
1 polymer ?
#
loop_
_entity_poly.entity_id
_entity_poly.type
_entity_poly.pdbx_seq_one_letter_code
_entity_poly.pdbx_strand_id
1 'polypeptide(L)'
;RNFRCDCGNSKFKNLQCKLLPEKVKVNSGNKYNDNFYGLYCTCKRPYPDPEDEIPDEMIQCIVCEDWFHGRHLGAVPPESGDFHEMVCQACMNHCHFLWAYASQLAVPVLTKVNSLEDEGIVLKVEESEEEKKEMKKESGVEHQEMKEERQMEQLNEPSTSSGLYLKSCCRALNTLLLLQVVTKSEVPVCKLKELQSKQFLKKDTATFWPSNWRSKLCTCGDCLKMYSELEVQFLTDECDTVLAYENKGTSDQETERRDPLMDTLNSMDRVQQVELICEYNDLKTELTDYLRRFADEGTVVKREDINHFFEEFQSRKRRRTNRMQYYCS
;
A
#
# COMPACT_ATOMS: atom_id res chain seq x y z
N ARG A 1 -3.72 11.29 -11.66
CA ARG A 1 -4.82 12.19 -12.09
C ARG A 1 -4.42 13.13 -13.22
N ASN A 2 -4.58 14.47 -13.11
CA ASN A 2 -4.38 15.43 -14.20
C ASN A 2 -2.91 15.73 -14.52
N PHE A 3 -2.00 15.56 -13.55
CA PHE A 3 -0.57 15.75 -13.75
C PHE A 3 0.01 14.81 -14.84
N ARG A 4 0.98 15.30 -15.61
CA ARG A 4 1.65 14.59 -16.71
C ARG A 4 3.16 14.75 -16.62
N CYS A 5 3.90 13.67 -16.82
CA CYS A 5 5.37 13.68 -16.80
C CYS A 5 5.95 14.69 -17.83
N ASP A 6 6.78 15.63 -17.37
CA ASP A 6 7.39 16.67 -18.23
C ASP A 6 8.69 16.22 -18.94
N CYS A 7 9.33 15.12 -18.54
CA CYS A 7 10.54 14.61 -19.20
C CYS A 7 10.33 14.47 -20.70
N GLY A 8 11.21 14.97 -21.56
CA GLY A 8 11.05 14.94 -23.02
C GLY A 8 10.11 15.99 -23.62
N ASN A 9 9.45 16.83 -22.81
CA ASN A 9 8.75 18.01 -23.32
C ASN A 9 9.69 19.23 -23.37
N SER A 10 9.22 20.37 -23.87
CA SER A 10 10.07 21.55 -24.12
C SER A 10 10.64 22.24 -22.86
N LYS A 11 10.18 21.87 -21.65
CA LYS A 11 10.83 22.23 -20.38
C LYS A 11 12.14 21.47 -20.16
N PHE A 12 12.22 20.20 -20.59
CA PHE A 12 13.33 19.28 -20.32
C PHE A 12 14.00 18.78 -21.60
N LYS A 13 14.50 19.72 -22.42
CA LYS A 13 15.02 19.48 -23.78
C LYS A 13 16.15 18.43 -23.88
N ASN A 14 16.91 18.23 -22.81
CA ASN A 14 18.09 17.35 -22.79
C ASN A 14 17.77 15.92 -22.28
N LEU A 15 16.51 15.61 -21.98
CA LEU A 15 16.10 14.35 -21.35
C LEU A 15 14.98 13.70 -22.18
N GLN A 16 15.18 12.47 -22.67
CA GLN A 16 14.11 11.71 -23.33
C GLN A 16 13.28 10.92 -22.30
N CYS A 17 11.97 10.78 -22.55
CA CYS A 17 11.10 10.00 -21.67
C CYS A 17 11.08 8.52 -22.06
N LYS A 18 11.53 7.65 -21.15
CA LYS A 18 11.54 6.19 -21.34
C LYS A 18 10.14 5.55 -21.33
N LEU A 19 9.13 6.23 -20.76
CA LEU A 19 7.78 5.70 -20.57
C LEU A 19 6.75 6.17 -21.61
N LEU A 20 6.97 7.34 -22.21
CA LEU A 20 6.05 7.94 -23.19
C LEU A 20 6.85 8.82 -24.16
N PRO A 21 7.25 8.29 -25.34
CA PRO A 21 8.07 9.04 -26.30
C PRO A 21 7.35 10.25 -26.92
N GLU A 22 6.08 10.11 -27.28
CA GLU A 22 5.28 11.17 -27.89
C GLU A 22 4.62 12.05 -26.84
N LYS A 23 4.87 13.37 -26.90
CA LYS A 23 4.38 14.33 -25.90
C LYS A 23 3.95 15.67 -26.49
N VAL A 24 2.96 16.28 -25.83
CA VAL A 24 2.67 17.71 -25.98
C VAL A 24 3.87 18.54 -25.51
N LYS A 25 4.13 19.68 -26.16
CA LYS A 25 5.32 20.51 -25.89
C LYS A 25 5.37 21.05 -24.45
N VAL A 26 4.21 21.34 -23.85
CA VAL A 26 4.06 21.81 -22.47
C VAL A 26 2.79 21.18 -21.89
N ASN A 27 2.87 20.67 -20.66
CA ASN A 27 1.72 20.19 -19.90
C ASN A 27 1.03 21.38 -19.20
N SER A 28 0.08 22.04 -19.86
CA SER A 28 -0.66 23.19 -19.29
C SER A 28 -1.57 22.82 -18.11
N GLY A 29 -1.98 21.55 -18.00
CA GLY A 29 -2.76 21.04 -16.86
C GLY A 29 -1.94 20.69 -15.62
N ASN A 30 -0.61 20.80 -15.66
CA ASN A 30 0.23 20.56 -14.48
C ASN A 30 0.15 21.77 -13.53
N LYS A 31 -0.63 21.63 -12.46
CA LYS A 31 -0.60 22.50 -11.29
C LYS A 31 0.57 22.05 -10.41
N TYR A 32 1.55 22.93 -10.16
CA TYR A 32 2.69 22.66 -9.27
C TYR A 32 2.45 23.43 -7.98
N ASN A 33 2.16 22.72 -6.90
CA ASN A 33 1.96 23.26 -5.55
C ASN A 33 3.29 23.25 -4.76
N ASP A 34 3.21 23.60 -3.47
CA ASP A 34 4.38 23.72 -2.59
C ASP A 34 5.21 22.43 -2.50
N ASN A 35 4.59 21.25 -2.64
CA ASN A 35 5.28 19.94 -2.75
C ASN A 35 6.43 19.97 -3.77
N PHE A 36 6.24 20.68 -4.90
CA PHE A 36 7.23 20.75 -5.97
C PHE A 36 8.46 21.59 -5.59
N TYR A 37 8.31 22.50 -4.64
CA TYR A 37 9.39 23.27 -4.04
C TYR A 37 9.96 22.62 -2.77
N GLY A 38 9.49 21.42 -2.42
CA GLY A 38 9.88 20.71 -1.21
C GLY A 38 9.32 21.35 0.06
N LEU A 39 8.17 22.02 0.00
CA LEU A 39 7.49 22.62 1.15
C LEU A 39 6.10 22.01 1.32
N TYR A 40 5.75 21.63 2.54
CA TYR A 40 4.57 20.80 2.82
C TYR A 40 3.68 21.41 3.90
N CYS A 41 2.44 20.91 3.98
CA CYS A 41 1.49 21.18 5.05
C CYS A 41 1.06 22.66 5.13
N THR A 42 0.24 23.01 6.12
CA THR A 42 -0.15 24.41 6.42
C THR A 42 1.02 25.24 6.95
N CYS A 43 2.03 24.60 7.55
CA CYS A 43 3.23 25.27 8.08
C CYS A 43 4.28 25.63 7.01
N LYS A 44 4.15 25.13 5.77
CA LYS A 44 5.04 25.40 4.62
C LYS A 44 6.52 25.21 4.95
N ARG A 45 6.81 24.02 5.49
CA ARG A 45 8.15 23.58 5.91
C ARG A 45 8.64 22.38 5.10
N PRO A 46 9.96 22.15 4.99
CA PRO A 46 10.50 20.98 4.31
C PRO A 46 10.26 19.68 5.08
N TYR A 47 10.54 18.54 4.45
CA TYR A 47 10.53 17.23 5.10
C TYR A 47 11.69 16.35 4.61
N PRO A 48 12.52 15.77 5.50
CA PRO A 48 12.59 16.07 6.94
C PRO A 48 12.93 17.54 7.21
N ASP A 49 12.36 18.12 8.26
CA ASP A 49 12.65 19.49 8.67
C ASP A 49 13.86 19.53 9.61
N PRO A 50 15.00 20.17 9.24
CA PRO A 50 16.16 20.28 10.12
C PRO A 50 15.94 21.21 11.32
N GLU A 51 14.84 21.97 11.36
CA GLU A 51 14.44 22.83 12.48
C GLU A 51 13.35 22.20 13.39
N ASP A 52 12.86 20.99 13.10
CA ASP A 52 11.79 20.35 13.89
C ASP A 52 12.27 19.01 14.48
N GLU A 53 12.55 19.03 15.79
CA GLU A 53 13.02 17.87 16.54
C GLU A 53 11.91 16.82 16.78
N ILE A 54 10.65 17.11 16.41
CA ILE A 54 9.51 16.23 16.65
C ILE A 54 9.17 15.43 15.37
N PRO A 55 9.59 14.15 15.25
CA PRO A 55 9.20 13.31 14.12
C PRO A 55 7.67 13.21 14.01
N ASP A 56 7.16 13.25 12.79
CA ASP A 56 5.72 13.21 12.49
C ASP A 56 5.50 12.40 11.20
N GLU A 57 4.50 11.53 11.20
CA GLU A 57 4.12 10.79 10.00
C GLU A 57 3.22 11.68 9.13
N MET A 58 3.76 12.16 8.02
CA MET A 58 3.00 13.00 7.10
C MET A 58 1.92 12.19 6.37
N ILE A 59 0.69 12.68 6.39
CA ILE A 59 -0.45 12.05 5.71
C ILE A 59 -0.83 12.87 4.48
N GLN A 60 -0.88 12.25 3.31
CA GLN A 60 -1.28 12.93 2.07
C GLN A 60 -2.80 13.15 2.01
N CYS A 61 -3.23 14.36 1.64
CA CYS A 61 -4.63 14.63 1.36
C CYS A 61 -4.99 14.14 -0.06
N ILE A 62 -5.98 13.26 -0.17
CA ILE A 62 -6.37 12.67 -1.46
C ILE A 62 -6.99 13.65 -2.46
N VAL A 63 -7.34 14.88 -2.05
CA VAL A 63 -7.97 15.87 -2.95
C VAL A 63 -6.97 16.88 -3.51
N CYS A 64 -6.09 17.46 -2.68
CA CYS A 64 -5.09 18.44 -3.13
C CYS A 64 -3.69 17.85 -3.38
N GLU A 65 -3.47 16.58 -3.05
CA GLU A 65 -2.18 15.86 -3.18
C GLU A 65 -1.03 16.48 -2.33
N ASP A 66 -1.31 17.47 -1.48
CA ASP A 66 -0.42 18.06 -0.45
C ASP A 66 -0.30 17.13 0.78
N TRP A 67 0.84 17.18 1.47
CA TRP A 67 1.19 16.34 2.61
C TRP A 67 1.08 17.10 3.92
N PHE A 68 0.52 16.49 4.96
CA PHE A 68 0.23 17.17 6.23
C PHE A 68 0.80 16.43 7.42
N HIS A 69 1.56 17.13 8.27
CA HIS A 69 1.94 16.66 9.60
C HIS A 69 0.68 16.36 10.43
N GLY A 70 0.63 15.23 11.13
CA GLY A 70 -0.50 14.81 11.95
C GLY A 70 -0.90 15.87 12.97
N ARG A 71 0.07 16.57 13.56
CA ARG A 71 -0.16 17.68 14.50
C ARG A 71 -0.92 18.89 13.93
N HIS A 72 -0.98 19.04 12.60
CA HIS A 72 -1.62 20.18 11.92
C HIS A 72 -2.97 19.84 11.25
N LEU A 73 -3.54 18.65 11.50
CA LEU A 73 -4.81 18.21 10.91
C LEU A 73 -6.07 18.65 11.69
N GLY A 74 -5.92 19.29 12.86
CA GLY A 74 -7.01 19.73 13.73
C GLY A 74 -7.69 18.60 14.54
N ALA A 75 -7.46 17.34 14.16
CA ALA A 75 -7.81 16.14 14.92
C ALA A 75 -6.57 15.26 15.07
N VAL A 76 -6.56 14.38 16.08
CA VAL A 76 -5.56 13.30 16.15
C VAL A 76 -5.92 12.27 15.06
N PRO A 77 -4.96 11.84 14.22
CA PRO A 77 -5.19 10.72 13.30
C PRO A 77 -5.62 9.46 14.06
N PRO A 78 -6.48 8.60 13.48
CA PRO A 78 -6.69 7.24 13.98
C PRO A 78 -5.40 6.41 13.91
N GLU A 79 -5.39 5.22 14.52
CA GLU A 79 -4.23 4.34 14.45
C GLU A 79 -4.03 3.79 13.02
N SER A 80 -2.79 3.42 12.69
CA SER A 80 -2.41 3.03 11.33
C SER A 80 -3.07 1.71 10.94
N GLY A 81 -4.08 1.79 10.05
CA GLY A 81 -4.94 0.69 9.63
C GLY A 81 -6.44 0.99 9.73
N ASP A 82 -6.86 1.83 10.68
CA ASP A 82 -8.27 2.20 10.90
C ASP A 82 -8.86 3.01 9.72
N PHE A 83 -8.02 3.81 9.09
CA PHE A 83 -8.33 4.59 7.89
C PHE A 83 -7.47 4.13 6.71
N HIS A 84 -7.89 4.49 5.49
CA HIS A 84 -7.13 4.26 4.27
C HIS A 84 -6.82 5.57 3.53
N GLU A 85 -7.61 6.62 3.76
CA GLU A 85 -7.44 7.91 3.08
C GLU A 85 -7.85 9.09 3.98
N MET A 86 -7.29 10.27 3.69
CA MET A 86 -7.54 11.51 4.43
C MET A 86 -7.90 12.65 3.48
N VAL A 87 -8.90 13.46 3.86
CA VAL A 87 -9.24 14.73 3.21
C VAL A 87 -9.03 15.85 4.24
N CYS A 88 -8.13 16.78 3.95
CA CYS A 88 -7.79 17.87 4.88
C CYS A 88 -8.95 18.88 5.01
N GLN A 89 -8.94 19.67 6.08
CA GLN A 89 -9.98 20.68 6.38
C GLN A 89 -10.31 21.58 5.17
N ALA A 90 -9.29 22.11 4.49
CA ALA A 90 -9.48 22.97 3.31
C ALA A 90 -10.21 22.25 2.17
N CYS A 91 -9.90 20.97 1.94
CA CYS A 91 -10.56 20.15 0.94
C CYS A 91 -11.95 19.68 1.35
N MET A 92 -12.22 19.45 2.64
CA MET A 92 -13.58 19.21 3.16
C MET A 92 -14.45 20.48 3.08
N ASN A 93 -13.84 21.66 3.17
CA ASN A 93 -14.53 22.93 2.97
C ASN A 93 -14.75 23.26 1.48
N HIS A 94 -13.85 22.88 0.58
CA HIS A 94 -14.10 22.94 -0.87
C HIS A 94 -15.16 21.91 -1.31
N CYS A 95 -14.97 20.65 -0.94
CA CYS A 95 -15.85 19.52 -1.29
C CYS A 95 -16.97 19.35 -0.25
N HIS A 96 -17.73 20.43 0.03
CA HIS A 96 -18.73 20.48 1.10
C HIS A 96 -19.77 19.34 1.11
N PHE A 97 -20.01 18.67 -0.03
CA PHE A 97 -20.88 17.50 -0.11
C PHE A 97 -20.37 16.31 0.72
N LEU A 98 -19.06 16.21 0.97
CA LEU A 98 -18.45 15.14 1.75
C LEU A 98 -18.95 15.11 3.20
N TRP A 99 -19.35 16.24 3.79
CA TRP A 99 -19.88 16.28 5.15
C TRP A 99 -21.15 15.42 5.35
N ALA A 100 -21.99 15.32 4.33
CA ALA A 100 -23.16 14.45 4.36
C ALA A 100 -22.77 12.96 4.44
N TYR A 101 -21.67 12.57 3.80
CA TYR A 101 -21.10 11.21 3.87
C TYR A 101 -20.31 10.97 5.17
N ALA A 102 -19.51 11.94 5.60
CA ALA A 102 -18.68 11.84 6.79
C ALA A 102 -19.50 11.51 8.05
N SER A 103 -20.73 12.03 8.15
CA SER A 103 -21.68 11.74 9.23
C SER A 103 -21.98 10.26 9.49
N GLN A 104 -21.77 9.39 8.49
CA GLN A 104 -22.10 7.95 8.53
C GLN A 104 -20.93 7.05 8.11
N LEU A 105 -19.85 7.60 7.56
CA LEU A 105 -18.76 6.84 6.93
C LEU A 105 -17.35 7.27 7.35
N ALA A 106 -17.16 8.40 8.03
CA ALA A 106 -15.83 8.80 8.48
C ALA A 106 -15.38 7.95 9.67
N VAL A 107 -14.07 7.70 9.75
CA VAL A 107 -13.45 7.06 10.92
C VAL A 107 -13.55 8.02 12.11
N PRO A 108 -14.02 7.58 13.30
CA PRO A 108 -14.04 8.41 14.49
C PRO A 108 -12.64 8.91 14.86
N VAL A 109 -12.53 10.16 15.29
CA VAL A 109 -11.27 10.80 15.71
C VAL A 109 -11.42 11.52 17.03
N LEU A 110 -10.37 11.43 17.85
CA LEU A 110 -10.23 12.23 19.06
C LEU A 110 -9.84 13.67 18.70
N THR A 111 -10.78 14.60 18.87
CA THR A 111 -10.55 16.03 18.66
C THR A 111 -9.91 16.65 19.91
N LYS A 112 -8.72 17.24 19.78
CA LYS A 112 -8.09 18.03 20.84
C LYS A 112 -8.84 19.35 21.04
N VAL A 113 -9.76 19.40 22.01
CA VAL A 113 -10.49 20.62 22.37
C VAL A 113 -10.26 20.96 23.84
N ASN A 114 -9.51 22.03 24.09
CA ASN A 114 -9.49 22.70 25.38
C ASN A 114 -10.69 23.65 25.48
N SER A 115 -11.85 23.11 25.83
CA SER A 115 -13.01 23.82 26.39
C SER A 115 -13.92 22.80 27.07
N LEU A 116 -14.59 23.22 28.15
CA LEU A 116 -15.63 22.45 28.84
C LEU A 116 -16.97 22.60 28.11
N GLU A 117 -17.93 21.72 28.44
CA GLU A 117 -19.29 21.64 27.87
C GLU A 117 -19.27 21.14 26.39
N ASP A 118 -19.84 19.99 26.03
CA ASP A 118 -21.17 19.45 26.39
C ASP A 118 -21.17 17.92 26.65
N GLU A 119 -22.28 17.38 27.16
CA GLU A 119 -22.47 16.04 27.74
C GLU A 119 -23.01 14.95 26.78
N GLY A 120 -22.98 13.68 27.24
CA GLY A 120 -24.09 12.77 26.91
C GLY A 120 -23.91 11.63 25.89
N ILE A 121 -22.89 10.75 26.03
CA ILE A 121 -23.08 9.31 25.72
C ILE A 121 -22.57 8.47 26.89
N VAL A 122 -23.49 7.97 27.72
CA VAL A 122 -23.18 7.01 28.79
C VAL A 122 -23.15 5.60 28.21
N LEU A 123 -21.96 5.02 28.09
CA LEU A 123 -21.78 3.58 27.96
C LEU A 123 -21.41 3.01 29.34
N LYS A 124 -22.31 2.20 29.91
CA LYS A 124 -21.98 1.35 31.06
C LYS A 124 -20.91 0.34 30.64
N VAL A 125 -19.75 0.43 31.26
CA VAL A 125 -18.86 -0.73 31.43
C VAL A 125 -19.28 -1.41 32.73
N GLU A 126 -19.68 -2.68 32.65
CA GLU A 126 -19.78 -3.52 33.85
C GLU A 126 -18.42 -4.18 34.03
N GLU A 127 -17.62 -3.59 34.91
CA GLU A 127 -16.26 -3.98 35.23
C GLU A 127 -16.29 -5.08 36.30
N SER A 128 -15.67 -6.22 36.00
CA SER A 128 -15.49 -7.33 36.94
C SER A 128 -14.00 -7.59 37.13
N GLU A 129 -13.41 -6.94 38.13
CA GLU A 129 -12.06 -7.26 38.62
C GLU A 129 -12.02 -8.68 39.22
N GLU A 130 -10.90 -9.39 39.04
CA GLU A 130 -10.33 -10.24 40.09
C GLU A 130 -8.84 -10.54 39.77
N GLU A 131 -7.94 -10.33 40.74
CA GLU A 131 -6.48 -10.47 40.57
C GLU A 131 -5.87 -11.56 41.46
N LYS A 132 -4.90 -12.33 40.88
CA LYS A 132 -3.81 -13.07 41.57
C LYS A 132 -4.28 -14.27 42.45
N LYS A 133 -3.54 -15.36 42.71
CA LYS A 133 -2.12 -15.82 42.56
C LYS A 133 -2.11 -17.38 42.69
N GLU A 134 -1.06 -18.20 42.51
CA GLU A 134 0.38 -18.03 42.18
C GLU A 134 0.94 -19.22 41.35
N MET A 135 1.64 -20.20 41.96
CA MET A 135 2.49 -21.26 41.35
C MET A 135 2.58 -22.49 42.31
N LYS A 136 3.28 -23.64 42.12
CA LYS A 136 4.16 -24.25 41.10
C LYS A 136 4.18 -25.79 41.31
N LYS A 137 4.39 -26.65 40.28
CA LYS A 137 5.38 -27.78 40.27
C LYS A 137 5.50 -28.55 38.94
N GLU A 138 6.44 -29.51 38.86
CA GLU A 138 7.12 -30.00 37.64
C GLU A 138 6.78 -31.45 37.19
N SER A 139 7.44 -31.86 36.08
CA SER A 139 7.51 -33.17 35.36
C SER A 139 6.50 -33.40 34.22
N GLY A 140 6.86 -34.09 33.11
CA GLY A 140 8.20 -34.47 32.64
C GLY A 140 8.25 -35.66 31.66
N VAL A 141 9.05 -35.52 30.58
CA VAL A 141 9.72 -36.61 29.81
C VAL A 141 8.89 -37.44 28.79
N GLU A 142 9.11 -37.10 27.49
CA GLU A 142 9.39 -38.00 26.33
C GLU A 142 8.35 -38.68 25.39
N HIS A 143 8.88 -38.98 24.18
CA HIS A 143 8.47 -39.88 23.07
C HIS A 143 7.19 -39.48 22.26
N GLN A 144 7.30 -39.24 20.94
CA GLN A 144 7.41 -40.18 19.78
C GLN A 144 6.08 -40.89 19.43
N GLU A 145 5.71 -41.19 18.18
CA GLU A 145 6.45 -41.13 16.89
C GLU A 145 5.52 -40.86 15.67
N MET A 146 6.07 -40.96 14.45
CA MET A 146 5.32 -41.12 13.17
C MET A 146 4.55 -42.47 13.16
N LYS A 147 3.69 -42.87 12.20
CA LYS A 147 3.45 -42.54 10.77
C LYS A 147 1.91 -42.74 10.54
N GLU A 148 1.27 -43.17 9.44
CA GLU A 148 1.59 -43.63 8.07
C GLU A 148 0.47 -43.21 7.08
N GLU A 149 0.71 -43.37 5.78
CA GLU A 149 -0.14 -42.92 4.67
C GLU A 149 -1.26 -43.91 4.30
N ARG A 150 -2.32 -43.42 3.64
CA ARG A 150 -3.09 -44.21 2.67
C ARG A 150 -3.38 -43.39 1.41
N GLN A 151 -2.77 -43.82 0.31
CA GLN A 151 -3.13 -43.37 -1.03
C GLN A 151 -4.45 -44.04 -1.47
N MET A 152 -5.34 -43.28 -2.11
CA MET A 152 -6.08 -43.78 -3.27
C MET A 152 -6.50 -42.60 -4.15
N GLU A 153 -6.19 -42.66 -5.44
CA GLU A 153 -6.65 -41.68 -6.42
C GLU A 153 -8.15 -41.86 -6.69
N GLN A 154 -8.91 -40.77 -6.68
CA GLN A 154 -10.19 -40.68 -7.40
C GLN A 154 -10.31 -39.28 -8.04
N LEU A 155 -10.63 -39.25 -9.33
CA LEU A 155 -10.81 -38.00 -10.07
C LEU A 155 -12.10 -37.28 -9.62
N ASN A 156 -12.00 -35.98 -9.34
CA ASN A 156 -13.15 -35.06 -9.32
C ASN A 156 -12.69 -33.60 -9.56
N GLU A 157 -13.18 -33.00 -10.63
CA GLU A 157 -13.67 -31.61 -10.57
C GLU A 157 -15.06 -31.61 -9.88
N PRO A 158 -15.63 -30.49 -9.36
CA PRO A 158 -15.35 -29.11 -9.78
C PRO A 158 -15.33 -27.98 -8.71
N SER A 159 -14.66 -26.88 -9.09
CA SER A 159 -15.06 -25.46 -8.91
C SER A 159 -15.20 -24.76 -7.53
N THR A 160 -14.72 -23.50 -7.55
CA THR A 160 -15.12 -22.30 -6.74
C THR A 160 -14.71 -22.24 -5.25
N SER A 161 -14.46 -21.06 -4.67
CA SER A 161 -14.58 -19.67 -5.18
C SER A 161 -13.51 -18.69 -4.64
N SER A 162 -12.79 -18.02 -5.55
CA SER A 162 -11.92 -16.87 -5.21
C SER A 162 -11.61 -15.91 -6.38
N GLY A 163 -12.28 -16.05 -7.54
CA GLY A 163 -11.83 -15.44 -8.80
C GLY A 163 -12.89 -14.70 -9.62
N LEU A 164 -13.54 -13.65 -9.08
CA LEU A 164 -14.48 -12.82 -9.85
C LEU A 164 -14.32 -11.28 -9.73
N TYR A 165 -13.56 -10.74 -8.77
CA TYR A 165 -13.52 -9.29 -8.51
C TYR A 165 -12.45 -8.49 -9.29
N LEU A 166 -11.57 -9.14 -10.07
CA LEU A 166 -10.36 -8.52 -10.64
C LEU A 166 -10.41 -8.25 -12.17
N LYS A 167 -11.58 -8.39 -12.82
CA LYS A 167 -11.67 -8.38 -14.30
C LYS A 167 -12.41 -7.19 -14.93
N SER A 168 -12.44 -6.02 -14.27
CA SER A 168 -13.27 -4.87 -14.72
C SER A 168 -12.68 -3.44 -14.58
N CYS A 169 -11.34 -3.25 -14.58
CA CYS A 169 -10.73 -1.90 -14.74
C CYS A 169 -10.09 -1.65 -16.13
N CYS A 170 -10.48 -2.40 -17.17
CA CYS A 170 -9.99 -2.19 -18.55
C CYS A 170 -11.07 -2.45 -19.63
N ARG A 171 -11.20 -1.49 -20.56
CA ARG A 171 -12.05 -1.48 -21.78
C ARG A 171 -13.58 -1.34 -21.58
N ALA A 172 -14.05 -0.11 -21.41
CA ALA A 172 -15.45 0.28 -21.68
C ALA A 172 -15.56 1.72 -22.23
N LEU A 173 -15.18 1.94 -23.49
CA LEU A 173 -15.49 3.18 -24.23
C LEU A 173 -15.96 2.83 -25.64
N ASN A 174 -17.18 3.29 -25.98
CA ASN A 174 -18.00 2.92 -27.16
C ASN A 174 -18.36 1.41 -27.20
N THR A 175 -19.62 1.00 -27.35
CA THR A 175 -20.48 1.34 -28.51
C THR A 175 -21.97 1.06 -28.23
N LEU A 176 -22.87 1.83 -28.87
CA LEU A 176 -24.33 1.66 -29.03
C LEU A 176 -25.28 1.63 -27.80
N LEU A 177 -25.71 2.84 -27.44
CA LEU A 177 -27.11 3.32 -27.51
C LEU A 177 -28.21 2.36 -28.07
N LEU A 178 -29.40 2.47 -27.45
CA LEU A 178 -30.76 2.06 -27.89
C LEU A 178 -31.16 0.56 -27.88
N LEU A 179 -31.94 0.20 -26.85
CA LEU A 179 -33.35 -0.18 -27.04
C LEU A 179 -34.13 0.03 -25.72
N GLN A 180 -35.32 0.63 -25.80
CA GLN A 180 -36.19 0.88 -24.65
C GLN A 180 -37.33 -0.15 -24.58
N VAL A 181 -37.65 -0.63 -23.37
CA VAL A 181 -39.01 -1.07 -23.03
C VAL A 181 -39.37 -0.41 -21.69
N VAL A 182 -40.45 0.39 -21.69
CA VAL A 182 -40.86 1.13 -20.49
C VAL A 182 -41.72 0.24 -19.60
N THR A 183 -41.15 -0.22 -18.49
CA THR A 183 -41.90 -0.47 -17.26
C THR A 183 -41.70 0.72 -16.32
N LYS A 184 -42.60 0.92 -15.35
CA LYS A 184 -42.67 2.16 -14.55
C LYS A 184 -41.35 2.46 -13.83
N SER A 185 -40.56 3.39 -14.36
CA SER A 185 -39.36 3.87 -13.68
C SER A 185 -39.76 4.73 -12.50
N GLU A 186 -39.56 4.21 -11.30
CA GLU A 186 -39.22 5.09 -10.18
C GLU A 186 -37.94 5.84 -10.56
N VAL A 187 -37.88 7.14 -10.26
CA VAL A 187 -36.67 7.93 -10.55
C VAL A 187 -35.64 7.58 -9.48
N PRO A 188 -34.42 7.12 -9.83
CA PRO A 188 -33.43 6.70 -8.84
C PRO A 188 -33.08 7.87 -7.93
N VAL A 189 -33.47 7.77 -6.66
CA VAL A 189 -33.35 8.85 -5.68
C VAL A 189 -31.87 9.17 -5.45
N CYS A 190 -31.54 10.45 -5.49
CA CYS A 190 -30.17 10.91 -5.28
C CYS A 190 -29.76 10.70 -3.81
N LYS A 191 -28.95 9.67 -3.55
CA LYS A 191 -28.40 9.35 -2.23
C LYS A 191 -27.73 10.54 -1.54
N LEU A 192 -27.04 11.42 -2.28
CA LEU A 192 -26.47 12.64 -1.68
C LEU A 192 -27.58 13.54 -1.10
N LYS A 193 -28.67 13.77 -1.84
CA LYS A 193 -29.81 14.58 -1.36
C LYS A 193 -30.54 13.92 -0.18
N GLU A 194 -30.60 12.59 -0.14
CA GLU A 194 -31.12 11.83 1.02
C GLU A 194 -30.22 11.99 2.26
N LEU A 195 -28.89 11.93 2.10
CA LEU A 195 -27.96 12.17 3.21
C LEU A 195 -27.97 13.64 3.67
N GLN A 196 -28.16 14.58 2.75
CA GLN A 196 -28.25 16.02 3.03
C GLN A 196 -29.55 16.43 3.73
N SER A 197 -30.60 15.59 3.75
CA SER A 197 -31.82 15.87 4.52
C SER A 197 -31.69 15.51 6.00
N LYS A 198 -30.64 14.76 6.37
CA LYS A 198 -30.28 14.41 7.74
C LYS A 198 -29.36 15.50 8.30
N GLN A 199 -29.44 15.79 9.60
CA GLN A 199 -28.53 16.74 10.23
C GLN A 199 -27.12 16.13 10.30
N PHE A 200 -26.11 16.87 9.81
CA PHE A 200 -24.71 16.49 9.88
C PHE A 200 -23.87 17.64 10.47
N LEU A 201 -22.86 17.31 11.27
CA LEU A 201 -21.93 18.28 11.83
C LEU A 201 -20.78 18.50 10.83
N LYS A 202 -20.46 19.77 10.56
CA LYS A 202 -19.18 20.14 9.96
C LYS A 202 -18.15 20.28 11.09
N LYS A 203 -16.95 19.76 10.91
CA LYS A 203 -15.82 19.96 11.83
C LYS A 203 -14.72 20.73 11.12
N ASP A 204 -14.09 21.70 11.78
CA ASP A 204 -12.93 22.41 11.22
C ASP A 204 -11.64 21.60 11.42
N THR A 205 -11.66 20.37 10.92
CA THR A 205 -10.58 19.37 11.00
C THR A 205 -10.46 18.61 9.68
N ALA A 206 -9.37 17.86 9.51
CA ALA A 206 -9.34 16.79 8.52
C ALA A 206 -10.40 15.71 8.81
N THR A 207 -10.72 14.91 7.79
CA THR A 207 -11.63 13.77 7.86
C THR A 207 -10.93 12.54 7.28
N PHE A 208 -11.01 11.43 8.01
CA PHE A 208 -10.37 10.16 7.67
C PHE A 208 -11.43 9.16 7.21
N TRP A 209 -11.10 8.36 6.21
CA TRP A 209 -12.06 7.50 5.51
C TRP A 209 -11.60 6.03 5.52
N PRO A 210 -12.51 5.06 5.76
CA PRO A 210 -12.22 3.65 5.70
C PRO A 210 -12.14 3.16 4.24
N SER A 211 -11.75 1.90 4.06
CA SER A 211 -11.78 1.25 2.74
C SER A 211 -13.17 1.30 2.09
N ASN A 212 -13.20 1.28 0.75
CA ASN A 212 -14.43 1.21 -0.05
C ASN A 212 -15.44 2.38 0.15
N TRP A 213 -15.03 3.51 0.76
CA TRP A 213 -15.94 4.64 0.98
C TRP A 213 -16.38 5.30 -0.35
N ARG A 214 -15.53 5.29 -1.40
CA ARG A 214 -15.87 5.78 -2.76
C ARG A 214 -17.12 5.08 -3.29
N SER A 215 -17.24 3.75 -3.17
CA SER A 215 -18.43 2.97 -3.55
C SER A 215 -19.74 3.45 -2.90
N LYS A 216 -19.68 4.28 -1.85
CA LYS A 216 -20.85 4.81 -1.16
C LYS A 216 -21.27 6.20 -1.68
N LEU A 217 -20.46 6.87 -2.50
CA LEU A 217 -20.80 8.12 -3.18
C LEU A 217 -21.97 7.95 -4.17
N CYS A 218 -22.60 9.06 -4.55
CA CYS A 218 -23.76 9.03 -5.44
C CYS A 218 -23.32 9.28 -6.88
N THR A 219 -23.62 8.34 -7.78
CA THR A 219 -23.25 8.39 -9.19
C THR A 219 -24.40 8.82 -10.11
N CYS A 220 -25.42 9.51 -9.59
CA CYS A 220 -26.47 10.10 -10.44
C CYS A 220 -25.95 11.31 -11.22
N GLY A 221 -26.64 11.69 -12.31
CA GLY A 221 -26.20 12.76 -13.22
C GLY A 221 -25.89 14.10 -12.53
N ASP A 222 -26.72 14.51 -11.57
CA ASP A 222 -26.49 15.73 -10.77
C ASP A 222 -25.16 15.67 -10.00
N CYS A 223 -24.86 14.52 -9.38
CA CYS A 223 -23.66 14.35 -8.57
C CYS A 223 -22.41 14.22 -9.44
N LEU A 224 -22.47 13.47 -10.55
CA LEU A 224 -21.36 13.37 -11.50
C LEU A 224 -21.03 14.75 -12.13
N LYS A 225 -22.05 15.56 -12.44
CA LYS A 225 -21.86 16.95 -12.88
C LYS A 225 -21.17 17.79 -11.80
N MET A 226 -21.66 17.74 -10.57
CA MET A 226 -21.05 18.46 -9.43
C MET A 226 -19.60 18.01 -9.17
N TYR A 227 -19.28 16.72 -9.25
CA TYR A 227 -17.91 16.22 -9.09
C TYR A 227 -16.99 16.70 -10.22
N SER A 228 -17.50 16.86 -11.44
CA SER A 228 -16.72 17.40 -12.57
C SER A 228 -16.52 18.92 -12.43
N GLU A 229 -17.54 19.66 -11.99
CA GLU A 229 -17.48 21.10 -11.70
C GLU A 229 -16.51 21.45 -10.56
N LEU A 230 -16.29 20.52 -9.62
CA LEU A 230 -15.32 20.62 -8.53
C LEU A 230 -13.94 19.99 -8.85
N GLU A 231 -13.68 19.56 -10.09
CA GLU A 231 -12.49 18.79 -10.52
C GLU A 231 -12.26 17.43 -9.80
N VAL A 232 -13.15 16.98 -8.90
CA VAL A 232 -13.00 15.78 -8.05
C VAL A 232 -13.70 14.50 -8.54
N GLN A 233 -13.98 14.39 -9.84
CA GLN A 233 -14.60 13.21 -10.47
C GLN A 233 -13.84 11.88 -10.27
N PHE A 234 -12.59 11.91 -9.84
CA PHE A 234 -11.79 10.74 -9.47
C PHE A 234 -12.23 10.10 -8.13
N LEU A 235 -12.99 10.81 -7.29
CA LEU A 235 -13.47 10.26 -6.01
C LEU A 235 -14.46 9.10 -6.18
N THR A 236 -14.97 8.84 -7.39
CA THR A 236 -15.79 7.66 -7.70
C THR A 236 -15.02 6.51 -8.35
N ASP A 237 -13.69 6.65 -8.55
CA ASP A 237 -12.84 5.63 -9.17
C ASP A 237 -12.04 4.85 -8.10
N GLU A 238 -12.44 3.60 -7.84
CA GLU A 238 -11.74 2.71 -6.91
C GLU A 238 -10.32 2.34 -7.40
N CYS A 239 -10.06 2.43 -8.72
CA CYS A 239 -8.73 2.24 -9.32
C CYS A 239 -7.84 3.50 -9.24
N ASP A 240 -8.32 4.61 -8.63
CA ASP A 240 -7.55 5.80 -8.21
C ASP A 240 -7.31 5.81 -6.68
N THR A 241 -7.24 4.63 -6.04
CA THR A 241 -6.73 4.45 -4.66
C THR A 241 -5.23 4.15 -4.66
N VAL A 242 -4.53 4.51 -3.58
CA VAL A 242 -3.12 4.09 -3.37
C VAL A 242 -3.03 2.56 -3.36
N LEU A 243 -3.93 1.91 -2.62
CA LEU A 243 -4.00 0.45 -2.52
C LEU A 243 -4.22 -0.25 -3.87
N ALA A 244 -5.02 0.31 -4.80
CA ALA A 244 -5.15 -0.26 -6.15
C ALA A 244 -3.87 -0.08 -6.99
N TYR A 245 -3.12 1.01 -6.80
CA TYR A 245 -1.83 1.22 -7.45
C TYR A 245 -0.76 0.25 -6.91
N GLU A 246 -0.71 0.05 -5.59
CA GLU A 246 0.19 -0.91 -4.93
C GLU A 246 -0.10 -2.35 -5.36
N ASN A 247 -1.38 -2.76 -5.30
CA ASN A 247 -1.82 -4.08 -5.76
C ASN A 247 -1.58 -4.31 -7.25
N LYS A 248 -1.62 -3.25 -8.07
CA LYS A 248 -1.20 -3.35 -9.47
C LYS A 248 0.31 -3.54 -9.57
N GLY A 249 1.10 -2.77 -8.82
CA GLY A 249 2.56 -2.91 -8.80
C GLY A 249 3.04 -4.29 -8.35
N THR A 250 2.34 -4.92 -7.39
CA THR A 250 2.61 -6.31 -6.99
C THR A 250 2.11 -7.32 -8.02
N SER A 251 0.93 -7.13 -8.64
CA SER A 251 0.41 -8.06 -9.66
C SER A 251 1.20 -8.02 -10.97
N ASP A 252 1.64 -6.84 -11.41
CA ASP A 252 2.57 -6.71 -12.54
C ASP A 252 3.91 -7.39 -12.19
N GLN A 253 4.43 -7.21 -10.96
CA GLN A 253 5.60 -7.95 -10.47
C GLN A 253 5.38 -9.47 -10.34
N GLU A 254 4.18 -9.95 -9.98
CA GLU A 254 3.87 -11.38 -9.93
C GLU A 254 3.82 -12.00 -11.33
N THR A 255 3.37 -11.22 -12.32
CA THR A 255 3.37 -11.61 -13.73
C THR A 255 4.79 -11.66 -14.31
N GLU A 256 5.71 -10.81 -13.85
CA GLU A 256 7.14 -10.88 -14.17
C GLU A 256 7.91 -11.88 -13.27
N ARG A 257 7.42 -12.22 -12.06
CA ARG A 257 7.96 -13.23 -11.13
C ARG A 257 7.63 -14.68 -11.53
N ARG A 258 7.84 -14.99 -12.81
CA ARG A 258 8.55 -16.23 -13.13
C ARG A 258 10.00 -16.01 -12.71
N ASP A 259 10.27 -16.10 -11.40
CA ASP A 259 11.59 -15.82 -10.82
C ASP A 259 12.64 -16.63 -11.60
N PRO A 260 13.58 -15.97 -12.32
CA PRO A 260 14.53 -16.68 -13.17
C PRO A 260 15.38 -17.69 -12.41
N LEU A 261 15.60 -17.50 -11.10
CA LEU A 261 16.27 -18.49 -10.26
C LEU A 261 15.40 -19.74 -10.04
N MET A 262 14.11 -19.57 -9.76
CA MET A 262 13.17 -20.67 -9.56
C MET A 262 12.85 -21.40 -10.86
N ASP A 263 12.68 -20.68 -11.98
CA ASP A 263 12.57 -21.26 -13.32
C ASP A 263 13.82 -22.06 -13.69
N THR A 264 15.02 -21.53 -13.40
CA THR A 264 16.29 -22.23 -13.62
C THR A 264 16.41 -23.47 -12.75
N LEU A 265 16.12 -23.38 -11.44
CA LEU A 265 16.11 -24.52 -10.53
C LEU A 265 15.14 -25.60 -11.02
N ASN A 266 13.90 -25.25 -11.34
CA ASN A 266 12.89 -26.18 -11.87
C ASN A 266 13.27 -26.81 -13.23
N SER A 267 14.21 -26.21 -13.98
CA SER A 267 14.76 -26.77 -15.24
C SER A 267 15.97 -27.68 -15.05
N MET A 268 16.62 -27.65 -13.88
CA MET A 268 17.79 -28.48 -13.55
C MET A 268 17.35 -29.84 -12.99
N ASP A 269 18.23 -30.85 -13.09
CA ASP A 269 18.01 -32.11 -12.37
C ASP A 269 18.03 -31.90 -10.85
N ARG A 270 17.32 -32.75 -10.09
CA ARG A 270 17.22 -32.68 -8.63
C ARG A 270 18.59 -32.71 -7.93
N VAL A 271 19.59 -33.42 -8.47
CA VAL A 271 20.95 -33.42 -7.91
C VAL A 271 21.61 -32.06 -8.09
N GLN A 272 21.49 -31.46 -9.28
CA GLN A 272 22.03 -30.14 -9.60
C GLN A 272 21.34 -29.02 -8.81
N GLN A 273 20.01 -29.12 -8.60
CA GLN A 273 19.26 -28.21 -7.73
C GLN A 273 19.81 -28.23 -6.30
N VAL A 274 20.01 -29.42 -5.72
CA VAL A 274 20.53 -29.56 -4.36
C VAL A 274 21.97 -29.05 -4.26
N GLU A 275 22.84 -29.37 -5.23
CA GLU A 275 24.21 -28.85 -5.26
C GLU A 275 24.24 -27.31 -5.32
N LEU A 276 23.43 -26.70 -6.19
CA LEU A 276 23.33 -25.24 -6.34
C LEU A 276 22.79 -24.58 -5.07
N ILE A 277 21.77 -25.17 -4.42
CA ILE A 277 21.20 -24.67 -3.16
C ILE A 277 22.21 -24.77 -2.01
N CYS A 278 22.96 -25.88 -1.91
CA CYS A 278 24.02 -26.02 -0.91
C CYS A 278 25.13 -24.98 -1.12
N GLU A 279 25.66 -24.86 -2.34
CA GLU A 279 26.72 -23.91 -2.69
C GLU A 279 26.29 -22.44 -2.52
N TYR A 280 25.01 -22.12 -2.78
CA TYR A 280 24.46 -20.80 -2.50
C TYR A 280 24.37 -20.51 -0.99
N ASN A 281 23.97 -21.49 -0.18
CA ASN A 281 23.91 -21.33 1.28
C ASN A 281 25.30 -21.25 1.92
N ASP A 282 26.27 -22.01 1.42
CA ASP A 282 27.70 -21.90 1.79
C ASP A 282 28.22 -20.49 1.48
N LEU A 283 28.01 -20.00 0.24
CA LEU A 283 28.41 -18.65 -0.17
C LEU A 283 27.75 -17.56 0.69
N LYS A 284 26.43 -17.68 0.91
CA LYS A 284 25.66 -16.73 1.74
C LYS A 284 26.20 -16.70 3.18
N THR A 285 26.54 -17.84 3.74
CA THR A 285 27.04 -17.95 5.12
C THR A 285 28.46 -17.39 5.23
N GLU A 286 29.40 -17.83 4.39
CA GLU A 286 30.77 -17.32 4.40
C GLU A 286 30.82 -15.81 4.10
N LEU A 287 29.97 -15.28 3.22
CA LEU A 287 29.88 -13.84 2.94
C LEU A 287 29.28 -13.04 4.11
N THR A 288 28.23 -13.57 4.76
CA THR A 288 27.61 -12.91 5.93
C THR A 288 28.60 -12.84 7.10
N ASP A 289 29.35 -13.91 7.35
CA ASP A 289 30.36 -13.97 8.42
C ASP A 289 31.63 -13.17 8.09
N TYR A 290 31.95 -12.96 6.80
CA TYR A 290 32.98 -12.03 6.38
C TYR A 290 32.56 -10.58 6.61
N LEU A 291 31.36 -10.19 6.16
CA LEU A 291 30.84 -8.83 6.28
C LEU A 291 30.54 -8.41 7.72
N ARG A 292 30.16 -9.35 8.62
CA ARG A 292 29.89 -9.05 10.03
C ARG A 292 31.09 -8.37 10.72
N ARG A 293 32.33 -8.78 10.39
CA ARG A 293 33.56 -8.20 10.96
C ARG A 293 33.67 -6.70 10.73
N PHE A 294 33.26 -6.21 9.56
CA PHE A 294 33.27 -4.79 9.25
C PHE A 294 32.21 -4.02 10.05
N ALA A 295 31.06 -4.65 10.35
CA ALA A 295 30.06 -4.07 11.26
C ALA A 295 30.56 -4.06 12.72
N ASP A 296 31.20 -5.14 13.18
CA ASP A 296 31.77 -5.26 14.53
C ASP A 296 32.96 -4.29 14.75
N GLU A 297 33.78 -4.05 13.73
CA GLU A 297 34.92 -3.12 13.74
C GLU A 297 34.52 -1.66 13.41
N GLY A 298 33.28 -1.41 12.98
CA GLY A 298 32.82 -0.09 12.54
C GLY A 298 33.48 0.43 11.24
N THR A 299 33.98 -0.47 10.39
CA THR A 299 34.73 -0.13 9.18
C THR A 299 33.87 -0.16 7.91
N VAL A 300 34.14 0.76 6.98
CA VAL A 300 33.40 0.84 5.70
C VAL A 300 33.97 -0.15 4.70
N VAL A 301 33.16 -1.14 4.30
CA VAL A 301 33.46 -2.14 3.26
C VAL A 301 33.74 -1.47 1.92
N LYS A 302 34.83 -1.87 1.26
CA LYS A 302 35.26 -1.37 -0.06
C LYS A 302 35.12 -2.46 -1.12
N ARG A 303 35.33 -2.09 -2.39
CA ARG A 303 35.29 -3.04 -3.52
C ARG A 303 36.39 -4.09 -3.40
N GLU A 304 37.54 -3.68 -2.91
CA GLU A 304 38.76 -4.47 -2.80
C GLU A 304 38.57 -5.62 -1.79
N ASP A 305 37.83 -5.37 -0.70
CA ASP A 305 37.46 -6.38 0.32
C ASP A 305 36.54 -7.46 -0.28
N ILE A 306 35.53 -7.05 -1.05
CA ILE A 306 34.62 -7.96 -1.76
C ILE A 306 35.35 -8.81 -2.79
N ASN A 307 36.26 -8.21 -3.56
CA ASN A 307 37.09 -8.94 -4.53
C ASN A 307 37.97 -9.99 -3.82
N HIS A 308 38.64 -9.60 -2.73
CA HIS A 308 39.47 -10.49 -1.92
C HIS A 308 38.66 -11.68 -1.36
N PHE A 309 37.44 -11.42 -0.86
CA PHE A 309 36.53 -12.49 -0.42
C PHE A 309 36.25 -13.50 -1.53
N PHE A 310 35.92 -13.05 -2.75
CA PHE A 310 35.62 -13.97 -3.86
C PHE A 310 36.86 -14.73 -4.37
N GLU A 311 38.05 -14.12 -4.36
CA GLU A 311 39.30 -14.81 -4.66
C GLU A 311 39.62 -15.89 -3.62
N GLU A 312 39.50 -15.58 -2.33
CA GLU A 312 39.62 -16.56 -1.25
C GLU A 312 38.60 -17.69 -1.38
N PHE A 313 37.31 -17.36 -1.56
CA PHE A 313 36.21 -18.32 -1.65
C PHE A 313 36.39 -19.29 -2.81
N GLN A 314 36.79 -18.80 -3.99
CA GLN A 314 37.15 -19.66 -5.13
C GLN A 314 38.37 -20.54 -4.81
N SER A 315 39.38 -20.02 -4.10
CA SER A 315 40.54 -20.83 -3.69
C SER A 315 40.15 -21.94 -2.69
N ARG A 316 39.23 -21.66 -1.75
CA ARG A 316 38.66 -22.64 -0.81
C ARG A 316 37.87 -23.71 -1.57
N LYS A 317 36.96 -23.32 -2.46
CA LYS A 317 36.15 -24.26 -3.27
C LYS A 317 37.03 -25.16 -4.13
N ARG A 318 38.02 -24.62 -4.87
CA ARG A 318 38.97 -25.42 -5.68
C ARG A 318 39.74 -26.44 -4.84
N ARG A 319 40.08 -26.12 -3.59
CA ARG A 319 40.73 -27.07 -2.65
C ARG A 319 39.79 -28.15 -2.12
N ARG A 320 38.48 -27.86 -1.96
CA ARG A 320 37.46 -28.86 -1.58
C ARG A 320 37.26 -29.86 -2.72
N THR A 321 36.96 -29.41 -3.93
CA THR A 321 36.67 -30.31 -5.08
C THR A 321 37.88 -31.16 -5.49
N ASN A 322 39.09 -30.61 -5.49
CA ASN A 322 40.30 -31.33 -5.91
C ASN A 322 40.76 -32.42 -4.91
N ARG A 323 40.06 -32.59 -3.78
CA ARG A 323 40.32 -33.64 -2.78
C ARG A 323 39.42 -34.88 -2.96
N MET A 324 38.51 -34.84 -3.93
CA MET A 324 37.44 -35.83 -4.11
C MET A 324 37.74 -36.93 -5.16
N GLN A 325 38.96 -36.99 -5.70
CA GLN A 325 39.37 -38.03 -6.65
C GLN A 325 39.85 -39.31 -5.94
N TYR A 326 38.91 -40.08 -5.40
CA TYR A 326 39.17 -41.47 -5.01
C TYR A 326 39.15 -42.38 -6.24
N TYR A 327 40.32 -42.85 -6.66
CA TYR A 327 40.41 -43.98 -7.59
C TYR A 327 39.82 -45.23 -6.92
N CYS A 328 38.87 -45.87 -7.59
CA CYS A 328 38.43 -47.22 -7.27
C CYS A 328 39.19 -48.18 -8.19
N SER A 329 39.79 -49.22 -7.62
CA SER A 329 40.64 -50.22 -8.29
C SER A 329 40.06 -51.62 -8.12
#